data_AF-A0A178LUP5-F1
#
_entry.id   AF-A0A178LUP5-F1
#
_cell.length_a   1.000
_cell.length_b   1.000
_cell.length_c   1.000
_cell.angle_alpha   90.00
_cell.angle_beta   90.00
_cell.angle_gamma   90.00
#
_symmetry.space_group_name_H-M   'P 1'
#
loop_
_entity.id
_entity.type
_entity.pdbx_description
1 polymer ?
#
loop_
_entity_poly.entity_id
_entity_poly.type
_entity_poly.pdbx_seq_one_letter_code
_entity_poly.pdbx_strand_id
1 'polypeptide(L)'
;MVSAGDPPNYARKLGIQKDQVVQELGWDEDTDDDIRFDIEDESGGDLLDEDADEVVDVVLLWWRDGDGDLVDRLMDAITPLADDGVIWVVTPKTGKPGHVQPAEIAESAPTAGLMQTSSANLGDWIASRLVQPKSKAAGRR
;
A
#
# COMPACT_ATOMS: atom_id res chain seq x y z
N MET A 1 -33.89 -7.37 11.85
CA MET A 1 -33.30 -8.59 11.27
C MET A 1 -32.76 -8.15 9.93
N VAL A 2 -31.48 -7.84 9.73
CA VAL A 2 -30.21 -8.26 10.33
C VAL A 2 -29.38 -6.97 10.51
N SER A 3 -28.64 -6.82 11.61
CA SER A 3 -27.60 -5.79 11.68
C SER A 3 -26.49 -6.26 10.76
N ALA A 4 -26.48 -5.82 9.50
CA ALA A 4 -25.24 -5.77 8.74
C ALA A 4 -24.39 -4.76 9.50
N GLY A 5 -23.46 -5.23 10.34
CA GLY A 5 -22.43 -4.35 10.87
C GLY A 5 -21.79 -3.68 9.65
N ASP A 6 -21.55 -2.37 9.73
CA ASP A 6 -20.82 -1.65 8.70
C ASP A 6 -19.67 -2.54 8.22
N PRO A 7 -19.53 -2.80 6.90
CA PRO A 7 -18.33 -3.45 6.41
C PRO A 7 -17.14 -2.69 7.00
N PRO A 8 -16.10 -3.40 7.46
CA PRO A 8 -15.00 -2.77 8.15
C PRO A 8 -14.30 -1.81 7.18
N ASN A 9 -14.60 -0.50 7.25
CA ASN A 9 -14.02 0.50 6.35
C ASN A 9 -12.49 0.38 6.36
N TYR A 10 -11.96 -0.20 5.28
CA TYR A 10 -10.55 -0.56 5.14
C TYR A 10 -9.70 0.68 4.98
N ALA A 11 -10.20 1.68 4.26
CA ALA A 11 -9.54 2.97 4.07
C ALA A 11 -9.20 3.66 5.39
N ARG A 12 -10.11 3.66 6.37
CA ARG A 12 -9.87 4.19 7.71
C ARG A 12 -8.79 3.43 8.47
N LYS A 13 -8.68 2.11 8.28
CA LYS A 13 -7.58 1.32 8.89
C LYS A 13 -6.23 1.67 8.27
N LEU A 14 -6.22 2.01 6.99
CA LEU A 14 -5.04 2.48 6.26
C LEU A 14 -4.74 3.96 6.53
N GLY A 15 -5.66 4.68 7.17
CA GLY A 15 -5.53 6.10 7.47
C GLY A 15 -5.65 6.98 6.22
N ILE A 16 -6.34 6.51 5.19
CA ILE A 16 -6.67 7.29 4.00
C ILE A 16 -7.52 8.49 4.42
N GLN A 17 -7.23 9.63 3.82
CA GLN A 17 -7.94 10.87 4.02
C GLN A 17 -8.53 11.34 2.71
N LYS A 18 -9.60 12.12 2.82
CA LYS A 18 -10.21 12.81 1.70
C LYS A 18 -9.19 13.70 0.97
N ASP A 19 -9.34 13.74 -0.35
CA ASP A 19 -8.52 14.49 -1.31
C ASP A 19 -7.07 13.98 -1.44
N GLN A 20 -6.74 12.81 -0.87
CA GLN A 20 -5.47 12.13 -1.13
C GLN A 20 -5.51 11.42 -2.48
N VAL A 21 -4.42 11.54 -3.24
CA VAL A 21 -4.23 10.81 -4.49
C VAL A 21 -3.63 9.45 -4.17
N VAL A 22 -4.33 8.38 -4.60
CA VAL A 22 -3.93 7.00 -4.35
C VAL A 22 -3.61 6.29 -5.66
N GLN A 23 -2.42 5.71 -5.76
CA GLN A 23 -2.03 4.85 -6.88
C GLN A 23 -2.06 3.38 -6.48
N GLU A 24 -2.54 2.54 -7.39
CA GLU A 24 -2.60 1.10 -7.26
C GLU A 24 -1.55 0.44 -8.16
N LEU A 25 -0.73 -0.43 -7.56
CA LEU A 25 0.29 -1.20 -8.25
C LEU A 25 0.08 -2.70 -8.01
N GLY A 26 0.35 -3.53 -9.01
CA GLY A 26 0.28 -4.99 -8.89
C GLY A 26 -1.15 -5.53 -8.75
N TRP A 27 -2.15 -4.80 -9.22
CA TRP A 27 -3.52 -5.30 -9.28
C TRP A 27 -3.60 -6.56 -10.17
N ASP A 28 -4.36 -7.55 -9.71
CA ASP A 28 -4.69 -8.76 -10.46
C ASP A 28 -6.10 -9.23 -10.04
N GLU A 29 -6.66 -10.25 -10.70
CA GLU A 29 -8.03 -10.71 -10.50
C GLU A 29 -8.32 -11.26 -9.08
N ASP A 30 -7.30 -11.52 -8.27
CA ASP A 30 -7.41 -11.98 -6.88
C ASP A 30 -7.51 -10.83 -5.87
N THR A 31 -7.29 -9.59 -6.30
CA THR A 31 -7.41 -8.39 -5.47
C THR A 31 -8.84 -8.24 -4.92
N ASP A 32 -8.95 -7.72 -3.69
CA ASP A 32 -10.25 -7.51 -3.02
C ASP A 32 -10.86 -6.14 -3.40
N ASP A 33 -11.94 -6.17 -4.19
CA ASP A 33 -12.64 -4.98 -4.64
C ASP A 33 -13.29 -4.19 -3.49
N ASP A 34 -13.62 -4.82 -2.35
CA ASP A 34 -14.17 -4.07 -1.20
C ASP A 34 -13.11 -3.14 -0.60
N ILE A 35 -11.83 -3.54 -0.62
CA ILE A 35 -10.71 -2.69 -0.18
C ILE A 35 -10.57 -1.49 -1.13
N ARG A 36 -10.64 -1.73 -2.44
CA ARG A 36 -10.50 -0.68 -3.46
C ARG A 36 -11.65 0.32 -3.35
N PHE A 37 -12.88 -0.17 -3.30
CA PHE A 37 -14.08 0.65 -3.17
C PHE A 37 -14.05 1.52 -1.90
N ASP A 38 -13.66 0.95 -0.76
CA ASP A 38 -13.55 1.72 0.49
C ASP A 38 -12.52 2.86 0.38
N ILE A 39 -11.40 2.62 -0.33
CA ILE A 39 -10.35 3.62 -0.54
C ILE A 39 -10.84 4.74 -1.46
N GLU A 40 -11.51 4.42 -2.56
CA GLU A 40 -12.08 5.41 -3.49
C GLU A 40 -13.16 6.27 -2.82
N ASP A 41 -14.03 5.66 -2.01
CA ASP A 41 -15.08 6.39 -1.28
C ASP A 41 -14.49 7.37 -0.25
N GLU A 42 -13.46 6.94 0.49
CA GLU A 42 -12.84 7.77 1.53
C GLU A 42 -11.87 8.83 0.96
N SER A 43 -11.10 8.51 -0.09
CA SER A 43 -10.23 9.48 -0.78
C SER A 43 -11.06 10.49 -1.58
N GLY A 44 -12.22 10.08 -2.09
CA GLY A 44 -13.07 10.88 -2.96
C GLY A 44 -12.62 10.93 -4.43
N GLY A 45 -11.76 10.00 -4.84
CA GLY A 45 -11.26 9.86 -6.22
C GLY A 45 -10.93 8.40 -6.57
N ASP A 46 -10.87 8.12 -7.87
CA ASP A 46 -10.55 6.79 -8.39
C ASP A 46 -9.08 6.43 -8.12
N LEU A 47 -8.78 5.13 -7.99
CA LEU A 47 -7.40 4.64 -7.89
C LEU A 47 -6.66 4.86 -9.22
N LEU A 48 -5.50 5.49 -9.15
CA LEU A 48 -4.63 5.65 -10.32
C LEU A 48 -3.93 4.33 -10.65
N ASP A 49 -3.82 4.01 -11.94
CA ASP A 49 -3.09 2.84 -12.41
C ASP A 49 -1.56 3.02 -12.35
N GLU A 50 -0.83 1.95 -12.62
CA GLU A 50 0.65 1.95 -12.59
C GLU A 50 1.29 2.82 -13.68
N ASP A 51 0.54 3.17 -14.73
CA ASP A 51 1.00 3.99 -15.86
C ASP A 51 0.71 5.49 -15.65
N ALA A 52 0.07 5.86 -14.54
CA ALA A 52 -0.27 7.25 -14.22
C ALA A 52 0.99 8.10 -13.94
N ASP A 53 1.08 9.25 -14.62
CA ASP A 53 2.15 10.24 -14.45
C ASP A 53 1.68 11.38 -13.52
N GLU A 54 1.35 11.02 -12.28
CA GLU A 54 0.90 11.96 -11.24
C GLU A 54 1.68 11.76 -9.94
N VAL A 55 1.83 12.84 -9.16
CA VAL A 55 2.42 12.75 -7.81
C VAL A 55 1.34 12.27 -6.85
N VAL A 56 1.64 11.23 -6.08
CA VAL A 56 0.65 10.55 -5.24
C VAL A 56 0.99 10.58 -3.76
N ASP A 57 -0.02 10.66 -2.92
CA ASP A 57 0.12 10.67 -1.45
C ASP A 57 0.25 9.25 -0.88
N VAL A 58 -0.40 8.30 -1.55
CA VAL A 58 -0.46 6.90 -1.11
C VAL A 58 -0.24 5.99 -2.31
N VAL A 59 0.65 5.01 -2.15
CA VAL A 59 0.75 3.88 -3.07
C VAL A 59 0.23 2.62 -2.39
N LEU A 60 -0.76 1.99 -2.98
CA LEU A 60 -1.29 0.68 -2.62
C LEU A 60 -0.61 -0.37 -3.50
N LEU A 61 0.39 -1.06 -2.96
CA LEU A 61 1.12 -2.11 -3.66
C LEU A 61 0.57 -3.47 -3.28
N TRP A 62 -0.14 -4.13 -4.18
CA TRP A 62 -0.52 -5.53 -4.03
C TRP A 62 0.66 -6.42 -4.38
N TRP A 63 1.06 -7.30 -3.44
CA TRP A 63 2.25 -8.13 -3.59
C TRP A 63 1.98 -9.57 -3.20
N ARG A 64 2.31 -10.50 -4.10
CA ARG A 64 2.25 -11.95 -3.88
C ARG A 64 3.63 -12.57 -3.98
N ASP A 65 3.79 -13.69 -3.29
CA ASP A 65 4.98 -14.54 -3.44
C ASP A 65 5.06 -15.04 -4.88
N GLY A 66 6.16 -14.72 -5.56
CA GLY A 66 6.39 -15.02 -6.97
C GLY A 66 6.20 -13.85 -7.94
N ASP A 67 5.74 -12.67 -7.49
CA ASP A 67 5.55 -11.49 -8.35
C ASP A 67 6.87 -10.87 -8.85
N GLY A 68 8.02 -11.28 -8.29
CA GLY A 68 9.35 -10.88 -8.72
C GLY A 68 10.21 -10.38 -7.57
N ASP A 69 10.91 -9.27 -7.79
CA ASP A 69 11.73 -8.62 -6.76
C ASP A 69 10.96 -7.47 -6.09
N LEU A 70 10.66 -7.63 -4.81
CA LEU A 70 9.97 -6.61 -4.02
C LEU A 70 10.79 -5.32 -3.90
N VAL A 71 12.13 -5.39 -3.90
CA VAL A 71 12.97 -4.19 -3.80
C VAL A 71 12.76 -3.30 -5.02
N ASP A 72 12.82 -3.87 -6.22
CA ASP A 72 12.62 -3.12 -7.47
C ASP A 72 11.23 -2.50 -7.51
N ARG A 73 10.20 -3.26 -7.13
CA ARG A 73 8.82 -2.75 -7.08
C ARG A 73 8.62 -1.64 -6.04
N LEU A 74 9.30 -1.72 -4.90
CA LEU A 74 9.29 -0.62 -3.92
C LEU A 74 9.99 0.63 -4.45
N MET A 75 11.06 0.48 -5.24
CA MET A 75 11.73 1.61 -5.89
C MET A 75 10.84 2.28 -6.95
N ASP A 76 10.10 1.48 -7.72
CA ASP A 76 9.09 1.98 -8.65
C ASP A 76 7.98 2.75 -7.89
N ALA A 77 7.48 2.17 -6.80
CA ALA A 77 6.47 2.81 -5.93
C ALA A 77 6.95 4.11 -5.27
N ILE A 78 8.25 4.30 -5.04
CA ILE A 78 8.81 5.54 -4.51
C ILE A 78 8.80 6.66 -5.55
N THR A 79 8.90 6.33 -6.84
CA THR A 79 9.09 7.32 -7.91
C THR A 79 7.98 8.37 -8.01
N PRO A 80 6.69 8.01 -8.00
CA PRO A 80 5.58 8.98 -8.01
C PRO A 80 5.21 9.49 -6.60
N LEU A 81 5.84 8.97 -5.54
CA LEU A 81 5.42 9.23 -4.17
C LEU A 81 5.83 10.62 -3.68
N ALA A 82 4.89 11.35 -3.07
CA ALA A 82 5.17 12.61 -2.39
C ALA A 82 6.18 12.44 -1.23
N ASP A 83 6.81 13.56 -0.84
CA ASP A 83 7.84 13.60 0.23
C ASP A 83 7.35 13.04 1.58
N ASP A 84 6.07 13.22 1.90
CA ASP A 84 5.41 12.70 3.10
C ASP A 84 4.44 11.53 2.81
N GLY A 85 4.50 11.00 1.59
CA GLY A 85 3.67 9.90 1.13
C GLY A 85 3.99 8.59 1.84
N VAL A 86 3.07 7.65 1.68
CA VAL A 86 3.12 6.34 2.32
C VAL A 86 2.93 5.23 1.30
N ILE A 87 3.63 4.11 1.49
CA ILE A 87 3.42 2.91 0.70
C ILE A 87 2.77 1.87 1.60
N TRP A 88 1.65 1.32 1.16
CA TRP A 88 1.00 0.18 1.78
C TRP A 88 1.28 -1.07 0.94
N VAL A 89 2.16 -1.94 1.44
CA VAL A 89 2.39 -3.26 0.82
C VAL A 89 1.35 -4.23 1.34
N VAL A 90 0.45 -4.67 0.47
CA VAL A 90 -0.70 -5.51 0.79
C VAL A 90 -0.44 -6.92 0.30
N THR A 91 -0.34 -7.87 1.23
CA THR A 91 0.00 -9.26 0.91
C THR A 91 -1.08 -10.23 1.39
N PRO A 92 -1.27 -11.38 0.71
CA PRO A 92 -2.22 -12.40 1.14
C PRO A 92 -1.84 -12.92 2.53
N LYS A 93 -2.83 -13.17 3.39
CA LYS A 93 -2.58 -13.77 4.70
C LYS A 93 -2.07 -15.20 4.62
N THR A 94 -1.46 -15.66 5.72
CA THR A 94 -1.01 -17.04 5.87
C THR A 94 -2.14 -18.03 5.55
N GLY A 95 -1.86 -18.97 4.66
CA GLY A 95 -2.82 -19.97 4.18
C GLY A 95 -3.56 -19.59 2.91
N LYS A 96 -3.38 -18.36 2.39
CA LYS A 96 -3.85 -17.94 1.06
C LYS A 96 -2.76 -18.16 0.01
N PRO A 97 -3.12 -18.42 -1.26
CA PRO A 97 -2.17 -18.40 -2.38
C PRO A 97 -1.41 -17.07 -2.43
N GLY A 98 -0.14 -17.11 -2.84
CA GLY A 98 0.68 -15.90 -2.92
C GLY A 98 1.09 -15.32 -1.56
N HIS A 99 0.91 -16.04 -0.45
CA HIS A 99 1.31 -15.54 0.87
C HIS A 99 2.79 -15.21 0.95
N VAL A 100 3.08 -13.94 1.27
CA VAL A 100 4.44 -13.41 1.45
C VAL A 100 4.83 -13.47 2.92
N GLN A 101 6.05 -13.92 3.21
CA GLN A 101 6.54 -13.96 4.59
C GLN A 101 6.82 -12.53 5.10
N PRO A 102 6.48 -12.20 6.35
CA PRO A 102 6.79 -10.88 6.92
C PRO A 102 8.28 -10.51 6.87
N ALA A 103 9.17 -11.51 6.88
CA ALA A 103 10.61 -11.31 6.76
C ALA A 103 11.03 -10.70 5.43
N GLU A 104 10.38 -11.09 4.32
CA GLU A 104 10.68 -10.55 2.99
C GLU A 104 10.45 -9.04 2.95
N ILE A 105 9.30 -8.56 3.45
CA ILE A 105 9.01 -7.13 3.55
C ILE A 105 10.02 -6.43 4.47
N ALA A 106 10.38 -7.05 5.60
CA ALA A 106 11.32 -6.49 6.57
C ALA A 106 12.76 -6.39 6.04
N GLU A 107 13.14 -7.25 5.08
CA GLU A 107 14.46 -7.26 4.43
C GLU A 107 14.49 -6.34 3.20
N SER A 108 13.41 -6.31 2.42
CA SER A 108 13.31 -5.49 1.20
C SER A 108 13.10 -4.01 1.50
N ALA A 109 12.27 -3.66 2.50
CA ALA A 109 11.97 -2.26 2.79
C ALA A 109 13.22 -1.42 3.10
N PRO A 110 14.15 -1.82 3.99
CA PRO A 110 15.38 -1.06 4.22
C PRO A 110 16.29 -0.98 2.99
N THR A 111 16.28 -2.02 2.15
CA THR A 111 17.08 -2.06 0.91
C THR A 111 16.57 -1.04 -0.11
N ALA A 112 15.24 -0.85 -0.19
CA ALA A 112 14.60 0.22 -0.97
C ALA A 112 14.65 1.60 -0.27
N GLY A 113 15.31 1.73 0.88
CA GLY A 113 15.41 3.00 1.61
C GLY A 113 14.16 3.37 2.41
N LEU A 114 13.25 2.41 2.64
CA LEU A 114 12.01 2.59 3.40
C LEU A 114 12.11 2.03 4.82
N MET A 115 11.18 2.47 5.67
CA MET A 115 11.01 1.95 7.02
C MET A 115 9.57 1.49 7.23
N GLN A 116 9.40 0.25 7.70
CA GLN A 116 8.11 -0.24 8.15
C GLN A 116 7.71 0.42 9.48
N THR A 117 6.49 0.94 9.56
CA THR A 117 6.00 1.72 10.71
C THR A 117 4.81 1.10 11.41
N SER A 118 3.95 0.39 10.68
CA SER A 118 2.78 -0.30 11.22
C SER A 118 2.28 -1.37 10.26
N SER A 119 1.26 -2.10 10.68
CA SER A 119 0.50 -3.00 9.81
C SER A 119 -1.00 -2.92 10.11
N ALA A 120 -1.82 -3.27 9.13
CA ALA A 120 -3.28 -3.28 9.22
C ALA A 120 -3.86 -4.59 8.66
N ASN A 121 -4.95 -5.05 9.25
CA ASN A 121 -5.67 -6.25 8.82
C ASN A 121 -6.84 -5.86 7.91
N LEU A 122 -6.78 -6.31 6.66
CA LEU A 122 -7.75 -6.04 5.60
C LEU A 122 -8.46 -7.33 5.15
N GLY A 123 -9.12 -8.03 6.08
CA GLY A 123 -9.88 -9.23 5.71
C GLY A 123 -8.96 -10.41 5.40
N ASP A 124 -8.86 -10.83 4.14
CA ASP A 124 -7.95 -11.88 3.71
C ASP A 124 -6.53 -11.39 3.41
N TRP A 125 -6.31 -10.07 3.51
CA TRP A 125 -5.04 -9.41 3.27
C TRP A 125 -4.45 -8.79 4.54
N ILE A 126 -3.13 -8.58 4.53
CA ILE A 126 -2.42 -7.79 5.54
C ILE A 126 -1.64 -6.69 4.84
N ALA A 127 -1.81 -5.45 5.32
CA ALA A 127 -1.12 -4.29 4.79
C ALA A 127 0.03 -3.91 5.72
N SER A 128 1.21 -3.64 5.16
CA SER A 128 2.40 -3.16 5.85
C SER A 128 2.69 -1.72 5.44
N ARG A 129 2.72 -0.80 6.41
CA ARG A 129 2.95 0.62 6.17
C ARG A 129 4.43 0.92 6.09
N LEU A 130 4.90 1.32 4.93
CA LEU A 130 6.27 1.75 4.68
C LEU A 130 6.30 3.26 4.43
N VAL A 131 7.33 3.93 4.96
CA VAL A 131 7.56 5.36 4.72
C VAL A 131 9.02 5.62 4.42
N GLN A 132 9.28 6.68 3.66
CA GLN A 132 10.63 7.21 3.54
C GLN A 132 11.06 7.79 4.90
N PRO A 133 12.20 7.37 5.47
CA PRO A 133 12.73 7.99 6.67
C PRO A 133 12.93 9.48 6.40
N LYS A 134 12.45 10.34 7.31
CA LYS A 134 12.76 11.77 7.23
C LYS A 134 14.27 11.94 7.34
N SER A 135 14.94 12.06 6.20
CA SER A 135 16.32 12.46 6.14
C SER A 135 16.39 13.81 6.84
N LYS A 136 17.18 13.92 7.93
CA LYS A 136 17.50 15.23 8.50
C LYS A 136 18.26 15.99 7.42
N ALA A 137 17.53 16.76 6.62
CA ALA A 137 17.99 17.68 5.60
C ALA A 137 19.29 17.23 4.89
N ALA A 138 19.16 16.86 3.62
CA ALA A 138 20.20 17.19 2.65
C ALA A 138 20.27 18.73 2.49
N GLY A 139 20.57 19.42 3.58
CA GLY A 139 21.07 20.77 3.60
C GLY A 139 22.54 20.70 3.25
N ARG A 140 22.85 20.61 1.97
CA ARG A 140 24.11 21.15 1.47
C ARG A 140 23.93 21.65 0.04
N ARG A 141 23.64 22.95 0.01
CA ARG A 141 24.05 23.94 -0.99
C ARG A 141 25.30 23.55 -1.77
#